data_AF-Q65PV6-F1
#
_entry.id   AF-Q65PV6-F1
#
_cell.length_a   1.000
_cell.length_b   1.000
_cell.length_c   1.000
_cell.angle_alpha   90.00
_cell.angle_beta   90.00
_cell.angle_gamma   90.00
#
_symmetry.space_group_name_H-M   'P 1'
#
loop_
_entity.id
_entity.type
_entity.pdbx_description
1 polymer ?
#
loop_
_entity_poly.entity_id
_entity_poly.type
_entity_poly.pdbx_seq_one_letter_code
_entity_poly.pdbx_strand_id
1 'polypeptide(L)'
;MKEFDPRDLWKLQEVNGMVLRDIHGIDVAIGKGFEYKNIKAFIEVYTTEYGVKDFMEKMGFENSEDFTKYYFKEFPDECDWYDACYWAFNGIYADDLALKGYEEEAYLDAEDAKRDRLAGK
;
A
#
# COMPACT_ATOMS: atom_id res chain seq x y z
N MET A 1 12.37 1.78 -7.48
CA MET A 1 11.24 1.21 -6.74
C MET A 1 10.37 0.47 -7.75
N LYS A 2 9.71 -0.62 -7.37
CA LYS A 2 8.92 -1.44 -8.30
C LYS A 2 7.42 -1.19 -8.10
N GLU A 3 6.78 -0.69 -9.15
CA GLU A 3 5.32 -0.51 -9.19
C GLU A 3 4.60 -1.87 -9.09
N PHE A 4 3.51 -1.90 -8.33
CA PHE A 4 2.62 -3.03 -8.18
C PHE A 4 1.79 -3.23 -9.45
N ASP A 5 1.77 -4.46 -9.95
CA ASP A 5 0.90 -4.85 -11.05
C ASP A 5 -0.43 -5.41 -10.49
N PRO A 6 -1.58 -4.77 -10.77
CA PRO A 6 -2.88 -5.26 -10.28
C PRO A 6 -3.19 -6.71 -10.68
N ARG A 7 -2.58 -7.22 -11.76
CA ARG A 7 -2.74 -8.64 -12.19
C ARG A 7 -2.12 -9.62 -11.20
N ASP A 8 -1.23 -9.17 -10.32
CA ASP A 8 -0.62 -9.97 -9.27
C ASP A 8 -1.40 -9.89 -7.93
N LEU A 9 -2.54 -9.18 -7.87
CA LEU A 9 -3.34 -9.03 -6.65
C LEU A 9 -3.70 -10.37 -6.01
N TRP A 10 -4.10 -11.36 -6.80
CA TRP A 10 -4.44 -12.69 -6.29
C TRP A 10 -3.27 -13.37 -5.56
N LYS A 11 -2.03 -13.21 -6.05
CA LYS A 11 -0.84 -13.74 -5.38
C LYS A 11 -0.56 -13.01 -4.07
N LEU A 12 -0.90 -11.72 -4.02
CA LEU A 12 -0.75 -10.90 -2.83
C LEU A 12 -1.77 -11.31 -1.75
N GLN A 13 -2.99 -11.66 -2.16
CA GLN A 13 -4.01 -12.22 -1.28
C GLN A 13 -3.57 -13.57 -0.68
N GLU A 14 -2.97 -14.47 -1.47
CA GLU A 14 -2.48 -15.77 -0.98
C GLU A 14 -1.47 -15.65 0.18
N VAL A 15 -0.78 -14.53 0.28
CA VAL A 15 0.23 -14.26 1.31
C VAL A 15 -0.22 -13.23 2.35
N ASN A 16 -1.51 -12.86 2.35
CA ASN A 16 -2.08 -11.80 3.21
C ASN A 16 -1.27 -10.50 3.15
N GLY A 17 -0.82 -10.12 1.96
CA GLY A 17 -0.01 -8.93 1.75
C GLY A 17 -0.85 -7.64 1.75
N MET A 18 -0.15 -6.53 1.60
CA MET A 18 -0.78 -5.21 1.43
C MET A 18 -0.15 -4.43 0.29
N VAL A 19 -0.90 -3.46 -0.20
CA VAL A 19 -0.43 -2.45 -1.14
C VAL A 19 -0.26 -1.15 -0.38
N LEU A 20 0.94 -0.56 -0.44
CA LEU A 20 1.18 0.82 -0.04
C LEU A 20 1.01 1.70 -1.28
N ARG A 21 0.25 2.78 -1.16
CA ARG A 21 -0.20 3.60 -2.29
C ARG A 21 0.44 4.98 -2.29
N ASP A 22 0.35 5.65 -3.43
CA ASP A 22 0.78 7.04 -3.60
C ASP A 22 2.26 7.28 -3.24
N ILE A 23 3.12 6.29 -3.48
CA ILE A 23 4.56 6.39 -3.23
C ILE A 23 5.20 7.08 -4.42
N HIS A 24 5.32 8.41 -4.36
CA HIS A 24 5.82 9.22 -5.48
C HIS A 24 5.07 8.93 -6.80
N GLY A 25 3.77 8.63 -6.69
CA GLY A 25 2.88 8.36 -7.83
C GLY A 25 2.80 6.90 -8.26
N ILE A 26 3.42 5.96 -7.54
CA ILE A 26 3.28 4.52 -7.78
C ILE A 26 2.74 3.79 -6.54
N ASP A 27 2.11 2.66 -6.79
CA ASP A 27 1.70 1.71 -5.76
C ASP A 27 2.75 0.61 -5.63
N VAL A 28 2.95 0.06 -4.43
CA VAL A 28 3.92 -1.03 -4.20
C VAL A 28 3.32 -2.14 -3.35
N ALA A 29 3.66 -3.38 -3.65
CA ALA A 29 3.20 -4.54 -2.91
C ALA A 29 4.20 -4.99 -1.84
N ILE A 30 3.70 -5.18 -0.63
CA ILE A 30 4.41 -5.76 0.50
C ILE A 30 3.85 -7.16 0.76
N GLY A 31 4.69 -8.17 0.59
CA GLY A 31 4.28 -9.55 0.80
C GLY A 31 5.34 -10.57 0.42
N LYS A 32 5.28 -11.75 1.02
CA LYS A 32 6.21 -12.84 0.71
C LYS A 32 6.10 -13.23 -0.77
N GLY A 33 7.22 -13.27 -1.48
CA GLY A 33 7.24 -13.59 -2.92
C GLY A 33 7.12 -12.37 -3.83
N PHE A 34 6.92 -11.17 -3.28
CA PHE A 34 7.03 -9.90 -3.99
C PHE A 34 8.41 -9.27 -3.81
N GLU A 35 8.64 -8.15 -4.51
CA GLU A 35 9.87 -7.36 -4.43
C GLU A 35 10.19 -7.00 -2.96
N TYR A 36 9.17 -6.48 -2.27
CA TYR A 36 9.25 -6.11 -0.87
C TYR A 36 8.64 -7.22 -0.03
N LYS A 37 9.49 -8.16 0.39
CA LYS A 37 9.07 -9.32 1.17
C LYS A 37 8.44 -8.95 2.52
N ASN A 38 8.83 -7.79 3.05
CA ASN A 38 8.32 -7.20 4.27
C ASN A 38 8.59 -5.68 4.30
N ILE A 39 8.13 -5.03 5.36
CA ILE A 39 8.23 -3.57 5.53
C ILE A 39 9.66 -3.10 5.64
N LYS A 40 10.53 -3.87 6.32
CA LYS A 40 11.95 -3.52 6.40
C LYS A 40 12.59 -3.42 5.02
N ALA A 41 12.36 -4.40 4.14
CA ALA A 41 12.88 -4.39 2.78
C ALA A 41 12.36 -3.18 1.98
N PHE A 42 11.10 -2.81 2.18
CA PHE A 42 10.53 -1.61 1.58
C PHE A 42 11.21 -0.33 2.09
N ILE A 43 11.37 -0.16 3.41
CA ILE A 43 11.99 1.03 4.01
C ILE A 43 13.44 1.19 3.54
N GLU A 44 14.21 0.10 3.50
CA GLU A 44 15.60 0.10 3.02
C GLU A 44 15.69 0.63 1.57
N VAL A 45 14.80 0.15 0.68
CA VAL A 45 14.77 0.61 -0.72
C VAL A 45 14.25 2.04 -0.82
N TYR A 46 13.16 2.38 -0.12
CA TYR A 46 12.60 3.74 -0.10
C TYR A 46 13.64 4.76 0.32
N THR A 47 14.29 4.54 1.46
CA THR A 47 15.27 5.48 2.03
C THR A 47 16.54 5.56 1.19
N THR A 48 16.88 4.51 0.43
CA THR A 48 17.97 4.55 -0.55
C THR A 48 17.61 5.39 -1.77
N GLU A 49 16.37 5.29 -2.27
CA GLU A 49 15.96 5.96 -3.50
C GLU A 49 15.52 7.41 -3.30
N TYR A 50 14.73 7.68 -2.26
CA TYR A 50 14.14 8.99 -1.98
C TYR A 50 14.76 9.71 -0.79
N GLY A 51 15.61 9.00 -0.03
CA GLY A 51 16.28 9.55 1.14
C GLY A 51 15.50 9.40 2.43
N VAL A 52 16.24 9.37 3.54
CA VAL A 52 15.66 9.24 4.91
C VAL A 52 14.73 10.41 5.25
N LYS A 53 15.06 11.64 4.82
CA LYS A 53 14.27 12.84 5.11
C LYS A 53 12.87 12.79 4.49
N ASP A 54 12.75 12.27 3.27
CA ASP A 54 11.46 12.15 2.59
C ASP A 54 10.57 11.10 3.26
N PHE A 55 11.16 9.94 3.61
CA PHE A 55 10.45 8.90 4.35
C PHE A 55 9.93 9.42 5.69
N MET A 56 10.78 10.14 6.41
CA MET A 56 10.44 10.80 7.66
C MET A 56 9.27 11.77 7.57
N GLU A 57 9.28 12.65 6.57
CA GLU A 57 8.21 13.62 6.34
C GLU A 57 6.90 12.88 6.04
N LYS A 58 6.93 11.78 5.28
CA LYS A 58 5.76 10.93 5.07
C LYS A 58 5.25 10.23 6.31
N MET A 59 6.14 9.82 7.19
CA MET A 59 5.78 9.25 8.48
C MET A 59 5.31 10.30 9.49
N GLY A 60 5.31 11.59 9.14
CA GLY A 60 4.80 12.69 9.98
C GLY A 60 5.79 13.16 11.06
N PHE A 61 7.07 12.84 10.94
CA PHE A 61 8.10 13.30 11.88
C PHE A 61 8.59 14.71 11.54
N GLU A 62 8.72 15.57 12.55
CA GLU A 62 9.14 16.97 12.37
C GLU A 62 10.65 17.14 12.15
N ASN A 63 11.49 16.28 12.74
CA ASN A 63 12.95 16.37 12.61
C ASN A 63 13.64 14.99 12.66
N SER A 64 14.85 14.92 12.08
CA SER A 64 15.66 13.70 11.97
C SER A 64 16.04 13.06 13.30
N GLU A 65 16.20 13.83 14.38
CA GLU A 65 16.56 13.27 15.68
C GLU A 65 15.41 12.44 16.26
N ASP A 66 14.17 12.91 16.14
CA ASP A 66 12.98 12.18 16.61
C ASP A 66 12.80 10.86 15.86
N PHE A 67 12.95 10.88 14.53
CA PHE A 67 12.92 9.65 13.75
C PHE A 67 14.08 8.73 14.08
N THR A 68 15.31 9.22 14.18
CA THR A 68 16.46 8.35 14.45
C THR A 68 16.33 7.69 15.83
N LYS A 69 15.78 8.42 16.81
CA LYS A 69 15.48 7.89 18.14
C LYS A 69 14.37 6.84 18.10
N TYR A 70 13.29 7.08 17.35
CA TYR A 70 12.18 6.13 17.20
C TYR A 70 12.57 4.88 16.39
N TYR A 71 13.29 5.10 15.29
CA TYR A 71 13.75 4.08 14.35
C TYR A 71 14.86 3.20 14.94
N PHE A 72 15.94 3.77 15.47
CA PHE A 72 17.11 2.97 15.88
C PHE A 72 17.13 2.58 17.35
N LYS A 73 16.48 3.34 18.23
CA LYS A 73 16.58 3.11 19.68
C LYS A 73 15.47 2.22 20.21
N GLU A 74 14.31 2.28 19.57
CA GLU A 74 13.12 1.53 19.97
C GLU A 74 12.61 0.62 18.87
N PHE A 75 13.36 0.40 17.76
CA PHE A 75 12.88 -0.24 16.50
C PHE A 75 11.65 -1.10 16.78
N PRO A 76 10.45 -0.50 16.69
CA PRO A 76 9.27 -1.16 17.22
C PRO A 76 9.02 -2.44 16.41
N ASP A 77 8.23 -3.36 16.95
CA ASP A 77 8.11 -4.71 16.34
C ASP A 77 7.74 -4.55 14.85
N GLU A 78 8.07 -5.53 14.01
CA GLU A 78 7.79 -5.48 12.58
C GLU A 78 6.30 -5.17 12.31
N CYS A 79 5.41 -5.59 13.22
CA CYS A 79 4.00 -5.24 13.27
C CYS A 79 3.73 -3.73 13.43
N ASP A 80 4.44 -3.04 14.32
CA ASP A 80 4.24 -1.61 14.56
C ASP A 80 4.67 -0.78 13.34
N TRP A 81 5.75 -1.17 12.68
CA TRP A 81 6.18 -0.55 11.41
C TRP A 81 5.23 -0.86 10.27
N TYR A 82 4.62 -2.04 10.28
CA TYR A 82 3.60 -2.44 9.31
C TYR A 82 2.39 -1.52 9.39
N ASP A 83 1.83 -1.32 10.59
CA ASP A 83 0.72 -0.41 10.80
C ASP A 83 1.11 1.04 10.51
N ALA A 84 2.30 1.47 10.93
CA ALA A 84 2.75 2.85 10.70
C ALA A 84 2.90 3.15 9.20
N CYS A 85 3.48 2.24 8.42
CA CYS A 85 3.56 2.39 6.96
C CYS A 85 2.18 2.29 6.31
N TYR A 86 1.30 1.41 6.80
CA TYR A 86 -0.08 1.33 6.34
C TYR A 86 -0.78 2.69 6.48
N TRP A 87 -0.67 3.36 7.63
CA TRP A 87 -1.30 4.67 7.80
C TRP A 87 -0.62 5.78 7.00
N ALA A 88 0.72 5.79 6.93
CA ALA A 88 1.48 6.85 6.26
C ALA A 88 1.32 6.84 4.73
N PHE A 89 1.20 5.64 4.13
CA PHE A 89 1.14 5.44 2.68
C PHE A 89 -0.23 4.98 2.20
N ASN A 90 -1.30 5.35 2.92
CA ASN A 90 -2.68 5.01 2.52
C ASN A 90 -2.82 3.52 2.17
N GLY A 91 -2.22 2.67 2.98
CA GLY A 91 -2.13 1.23 2.76
C GLY A 91 -3.51 0.59 2.64
N ILE A 92 -3.56 -0.53 1.93
CA ILE A 92 -4.75 -1.36 1.80
C ILE A 92 -4.36 -2.83 1.76
N TYR A 93 -5.04 -3.67 2.53
CA TYR A 93 -4.83 -5.11 2.47
C TYR A 93 -5.29 -5.65 1.11
N ALA A 94 -4.63 -6.72 0.64
CA ALA A 94 -4.94 -7.30 -0.66
C ALA A 94 -6.42 -7.75 -0.76
N ASP A 95 -6.98 -8.29 0.32
CA ASP A 95 -8.39 -8.72 0.37
C ASP A 95 -9.36 -7.54 0.29
N ASP A 96 -9.08 -6.46 1.03
CA ASP A 96 -9.89 -5.24 0.97
C ASP A 96 -9.80 -4.56 -0.40
N LEU A 97 -8.63 -4.60 -1.02
CA LEU A 97 -8.43 -4.08 -2.38
C LEU A 97 -9.21 -4.90 -3.41
N ALA A 98 -9.20 -6.23 -3.29
CA ALA A 98 -10.00 -7.10 -4.15
C ALA A 98 -11.50 -6.84 -3.96
N LEU A 99 -11.96 -6.70 -2.71
CA LEU A 99 -13.36 -6.41 -2.40
C LEU A 99 -13.82 -5.09 -3.02
N LYS A 100 -13.02 -4.02 -2.91
CA LYS A 100 -13.31 -2.73 -3.57
C LYS A 100 -13.45 -2.86 -5.08
N GLY A 101 -12.60 -3.66 -5.73
CA GLY A 101 -12.70 -3.93 -7.16
C GLY A 101 -14.04 -4.58 -7.53
N TYR A 102 -14.47 -5.59 -6.77
CA TYR A 102 -15.76 -6.23 -6.99
C TYR A 102 -16.96 -5.28 -6.76
N GLU A 103 -16.89 -4.43 -5.73
CA GLU A 103 -17.94 -3.45 -5.45
C GLU A 103 -18.07 -2.40 -6.58
N GLU A 104 -16.94 -1.96 -7.13
CA GLU A 104 -16.89 -1.01 -8.24
C GLU A 104 -17.44 -1.63 -9.54
N GLU A 105 -17.03 -2.85 -9.88
CA GLU A 105 -17.57 -3.59 -11.03
C GLU A 105 -19.08 -3.80 -10.91
N ALA A 106 -19.56 -4.25 -9.73
CA ALA A 106 -20.97 -4.47 -9.49
C ALA A 106 -21.81 -3.18 -9.61
N TYR A 107 -21.25 -2.04 -9.20
CA TYR A 107 -21.90 -0.74 -9.35
C TYR A 107 -22.03 -0.33 -10.83
N LEU A 108 -20.96 -0.49 -11.61
CA LEU A 108 -20.94 -0.17 -13.04
C LEU A 108 -21.94 -1.02 -13.81
N ASP A 109 -22.00 -2.33 -13.53
CA ASP A 109 -22.98 -3.24 -14.13
C ASP A 109 -24.43 -2.83 -13.79
N ALA A 110 -24.67 -2.41 -12.55
CA ALA A 110 -26.00 -1.96 -12.11
C ALA A 110 -26.41 -0.65 -12.79
N GLU A 111 -25.48 0.29 -13.00
CA GLU A 111 -25.72 1.52 -13.74
C GLU A 111 -26.03 1.25 -15.22
N ASP A 112 -25.29 0.34 -15.86
CA ASP A 112 -25.51 -0.01 -17.27
C ASP A 112 -26.87 -0.70 -17.45
N ALA A 113 -27.19 -1.67 -16.59
CA ALA A 113 -28.51 -2.30 -16.57
C ALA A 113 -29.66 -1.32 -16.29
N LYS A 114 -29.41 -0.22 -15.57
CA LYS A 114 -30.39 0.85 -15.38
C LYS A 114 -30.54 1.71 -16.64
N ARG A 115 -29.44 2.00 -17.34
CA ARG A 115 -29.46 2.74 -18.61
C ARG A 115 -30.17 1.98 -19.71
N ASP A 116 -29.93 0.68 -19.84
CA ASP A 116 -30.61 -0.17 -20.83
C ASP A 116 -32.12 -0.23 -20.60
N ARG A 117 -32.54 -0.37 -19.33
CA ARG A 117 -33.97 -0.31 -18.96
C ARG A 117 -34.62 1.04 -19.28
N LEU A 118 -33.90 2.15 -19.11
CA LEU A 118 -34.38 3.49 -19.46
C LEU A 118 -34.39 3.74 -20.98
N ALA A 119 -33.51 3.06 -21.72
CA ALA A 119 -33.44 3.12 -23.17
C ALA A 119 -34.46 2.23 -23.89
N GLY A 120 -35.25 1.44 -23.16
CA GLY A 120 -36.34 0.62 -23.69
C GLY A 120 -35.88 -0.63 -24.45
N LYS A 121 -34.69 -1.16 -24.13
CA LYS A 121 -34.25 -2.50 -24.56
C LYS A 121 -34.70 -3.57 -23.56
#